data_AF-A0A951AJ32-F1
#
_entry.id   AF-A0A951AJ32-F1
#
_cell.length_a   1.000
_cell.length_b   1.000
_cell.length_c   1.000
_cell.angle_alpha   90.00
_cell.angle_beta   90.00
_cell.angle_gamma   90.00
#
_symmetry.space_group_name_H-M   'P 1'
#
loop_
_entity.id
_entity.type
_entity.pdbx_description
1 polymer ?
#
loop_
_entity_poly.entity_id
_entity_poly.type
_entity_poly.pdbx_seq_one_letter_code
_entity_poly.pdbx_strand_id
1 'polypeptide(L)'
;MKHWNFGQSRHISLSLDDFLDEKDAAGFKFFVGKEPWLVGIQKITWRTFFRVCTEEMDDLSLEATKLVIEYCLDVLDEVEGTISGKATLSRLQNALKLQLAEQYENKVFQYQWAMRHPIVKEAITRALSNRFPHRS
;
A
#
# COMPACT_ATOMS: atom_id res chain seq x y z
N MET A 1 -13.23 6.11 -4.40
CA MET A 1 -12.36 5.08 -3.78
C MET A 1 -13.11 4.46 -2.62
N LYS A 2 -13.06 3.13 -2.47
CA LYS A 2 -13.59 2.47 -1.26
C LYS A 2 -12.76 2.95 -0.07
N HIS A 3 -13.41 3.21 1.06
CA HIS A 3 -12.72 3.73 2.24
C HIS A 3 -12.02 2.56 2.95
N TRP A 4 -10.70 2.54 2.92
CA TRP A 4 -9.88 1.55 3.63
C TRP A 4 -9.75 1.95 5.10
N ASN A 5 -9.77 0.95 5.99
CA ASN A 5 -9.64 1.15 7.43
C ASN A 5 -8.28 0.64 7.92
N PHE A 6 -7.48 1.50 8.55
CA PHE A 6 -6.13 1.21 9.05
C PHE A 6 -6.07 0.99 10.58
N GLY A 7 -7.22 0.96 11.25
CA GLY A 7 -7.29 0.73 12.69
C GLY A 7 -6.86 -0.68 13.07
N GLN A 8 -6.47 -0.87 14.33
CA GLN A 8 -6.04 -2.16 14.86
C GLN A 8 -7.15 -3.23 14.84
N SER A 9 -8.41 -2.80 14.78
CA SER A 9 -9.57 -3.68 14.60
C SER A 9 -10.63 -3.02 13.74
N ARG A 10 -11.55 -3.80 13.17
CA ARG A 10 -12.66 -3.28 12.34
C ARG A 10 -13.58 -2.29 13.07
N HIS A 11 -13.59 -2.31 14.40
CA HIS A 11 -14.45 -1.46 15.23
C HIS A 11 -13.83 -0.09 15.50
N ILE A 12 -12.54 0.07 15.25
CA ILE A 12 -11.81 1.33 15.33
C ILE A 12 -11.51 1.73 13.89
N SER A 13 -12.17 2.77 13.39
CA SER A 13 -11.89 3.29 12.06
C SER A 13 -10.74 4.27 12.15
N LEU A 14 -9.69 4.03 11.37
CA LEU A 14 -8.54 4.94 11.25
C LEU A 14 -8.33 5.28 9.79
N SER A 15 -8.15 6.57 9.48
CA SER A 15 -7.78 7.00 8.14
C SER A 15 -6.30 6.70 7.86
N LEU A 16 -5.86 6.88 6.61
CA LEU A 16 -4.45 6.73 6.26
C LEU A 16 -3.59 7.81 6.94
N ASP A 17 -4.11 9.04 7.01
CA ASP A 17 -3.40 10.16 7.64
C ASP A 17 -3.23 9.90 9.14
N ASP A 18 -4.31 9.52 9.84
CA ASP A 18 -4.22 9.20 11.27
C ASP A 18 -3.28 8.00 11.53
N PHE A 19 -3.26 7.01 10.63
CA PHE A 19 -2.32 5.89 10.72
C PHE A 19 -0.87 6.34 10.61
N LEU A 20 -0.55 7.26 9.69
CA LEU A 20 0.81 7.76 9.52
C LEU A 20 1.23 8.64 10.70
N ASP A 21 0.31 9.46 11.22
CA ASP A 21 0.52 10.26 12.43
C ASP A 21 0.81 9.39 13.65
N GLU A 22 0.11 8.24 13.80
CA GLU A 22 0.42 7.25 14.85
C GLU A 22 1.87 6.73 14.73
N LYS A 23 2.39 6.57 13.50
CA LYS A 23 3.74 6.04 13.28
C LYS A 23 4.82 7.07 13.55
N ASP A 24 4.59 8.30 13.12
CA ASP A 24 5.47 9.42 13.44
C ASP A 24 5.54 9.63 14.97
N ALA A 25 4.37 9.65 15.63
CA ALA A 25 4.28 9.76 17.09
C ALA A 25 4.92 8.57 17.84
N ALA A 26 4.90 7.37 17.26
CA ALA A 26 5.56 6.19 17.80
C ALA A 26 7.09 6.17 17.56
N GLY A 27 7.64 7.19 16.92
CA GLY A 27 9.08 7.35 16.69
C GLY A 27 9.63 6.62 15.47
N PHE A 28 8.78 6.24 14.50
CA PHE A 28 9.27 5.78 13.21
C PHE A 28 9.96 6.94 12.48
N LYS A 29 11.20 6.72 12.01
CA LYS A 29 11.97 7.76 11.35
C LYS A 29 11.70 7.74 9.85
N PHE A 30 10.81 8.61 9.40
CA PHE A 30 10.67 8.91 7.98
C PHE A 30 11.88 9.69 7.47
N PHE A 31 12.17 9.55 6.18
CA PHE A 31 13.18 10.38 5.53
C PHE A 31 12.75 11.85 5.54
N VAL A 32 13.68 12.74 5.87
CA VAL A 32 13.45 14.20 6.00
C VAL A 32 14.29 15.03 5.02
N GLY A 33 14.97 14.38 4.07
CA GLY A 33 15.75 15.05 3.05
C GLY A 33 14.89 15.60 1.91
N LYS A 34 15.54 16.17 0.89
CA LYS A 34 14.84 16.66 -0.30
C LYS A 34 14.51 15.50 -1.21
N GLU A 35 13.27 15.48 -1.70
CA GLU A 35 12.80 14.54 -2.72
C GLU A 35 12.35 15.30 -3.98
N PRO A 36 13.28 15.82 -4.81
CA PRO A 36 12.93 16.57 -6.02
C PRO A 36 12.03 15.77 -6.98
N TRP A 37 12.11 14.44 -6.93
CA TRP A 37 11.30 13.54 -7.74
C TRP A 37 9.83 13.49 -7.31
N LEU A 38 9.46 13.94 -6.10
CA LEU A 38 8.06 14.03 -5.66
C LEU A 38 7.38 15.35 -6.04
N VAL A 39 8.14 16.36 -6.47
CA VAL A 39 7.58 17.68 -6.75
C VAL A 39 6.48 17.59 -7.81
N GLY A 40 5.25 17.95 -7.42
CA GLY A 40 4.08 17.91 -8.29
C GLY A 40 3.47 16.52 -8.49
N ILE A 41 3.98 15.47 -7.82
CA ILE A 41 3.37 14.15 -7.82
C ILE A 41 2.25 14.11 -6.79
N GLN A 42 0.99 14.13 -7.26
CA GLN A 42 -0.18 13.93 -6.41
C GLN A 42 -0.62 12.46 -6.32
N LYS A 43 -0.13 11.62 -7.23
CA LYS A 43 -0.48 10.19 -7.30
C LYS A 43 0.62 9.40 -8.00
N ILE A 44 0.99 8.25 -7.42
CA ILE A 44 1.92 7.32 -8.07
C ILE A 44 1.21 6.56 -9.18
N THR A 45 1.90 6.41 -10.30
CA THR A 45 1.51 5.56 -11.43
C THR A 45 2.58 4.51 -11.65
N TRP A 46 2.31 3.50 -12.46
CA TRP A 46 3.32 2.50 -12.80
C TRP A 46 4.60 3.13 -13.39
N ARG A 47 4.49 4.28 -14.09
CA ARG A 47 5.63 5.01 -14.69
C ARG A 47 6.50 5.74 -13.67
N THR A 48 5.90 6.16 -12.57
CA THR A 48 6.57 6.96 -11.53
C THR A 48 6.95 6.12 -10.32
N PHE A 49 6.44 4.88 -10.20
CA PHE A 49 6.66 4.01 -9.05
C PHE A 49 8.14 3.87 -8.68
N PHE A 50 8.99 3.42 -9.59
CA PHE A 50 10.42 3.21 -9.31
C PHE A 50 11.25 4.49 -9.18
N ARG A 51 10.65 5.67 -9.44
CA ARG A 51 11.26 6.95 -9.06
C ARG A 51 11.07 7.26 -7.58
N VAL A 52 10.04 6.69 -6.96
CA VAL A 52 9.69 6.89 -5.55
C VAL A 52 10.17 5.71 -4.70
N CYS A 53 9.88 4.48 -5.13
CA CYS A 53 10.31 3.24 -4.48
C CYS A 53 11.57 2.68 -5.16
N THR A 54 12.74 3.16 -4.75
CA THR A 54 14.05 2.62 -5.16
C THR A 54 14.33 1.26 -4.54
N GLU A 55 15.49 0.66 -4.83
CA GLU A 55 15.93 -0.62 -4.23
C GLU A 55 16.14 -0.51 -2.72
N GLU A 56 16.72 0.59 -2.27
CA GLU A 56 16.86 0.97 -0.87
C GLU A 56 15.57 1.66 -0.44
N MET A 57 14.56 0.87 -0.07
CA MET A 57 13.24 1.36 0.32
C MET A 57 13.20 1.96 1.73
N ASP A 58 14.36 2.17 2.37
CA ASP A 58 14.46 2.69 3.74
C ASP A 58 14.35 4.24 3.79
N ASP A 59 14.32 4.90 2.63
CA ASP A 59 14.40 6.36 2.49
C ASP A 59 13.08 7.04 2.06
N LEU A 60 11.92 6.44 2.35
CA LEU A 60 10.65 7.12 2.04
C LEU A 60 10.33 8.19 3.09
N SER A 61 10.01 9.40 2.62
CA SER A 61 9.38 10.39 3.48
C SER A 61 7.96 9.98 3.87
N LEU A 62 7.35 10.71 4.79
CA LEU A 62 5.96 10.51 5.17
C LEU A 62 5.02 10.72 3.96
N GLU A 63 5.28 11.74 3.14
CA GLU A 63 4.51 12.01 1.91
C GLU A 63 4.69 10.90 0.88
N ALA A 64 5.94 10.48 0.63
CA ALA A 64 6.23 9.36 -0.26
C ALA A 64 5.50 8.08 0.20
N THR A 65 5.59 7.78 1.50
CA THR A 65 4.96 6.60 2.11
C THR A 65 3.45 6.62 1.91
N LYS A 66 2.80 7.77 2.12
CA LYS A 66 1.36 7.94 1.88
C LYS A 66 1.00 7.58 0.43
N LEU A 67 1.70 8.18 -0.54
CA LEU A 67 1.45 7.94 -1.96
C LEU A 67 1.67 6.47 -2.37
N VAL A 68 2.67 5.81 -1.79
CA VAL A 68 2.96 4.40 -2.03
C VAL A 68 1.88 3.49 -1.44
N ILE A 69 1.37 3.81 -0.24
CA ILE A 69 0.25 3.08 0.34
C ILE A 69 -0.99 3.23 -0.54
N GLU A 70 -1.35 4.45 -0.94
CA GLU A 70 -2.48 4.69 -1.83
C GLU A 70 -2.35 3.92 -3.15
N TYR A 71 -1.14 3.90 -3.73
CA TYR A 71 -0.85 3.11 -4.92
C TYR A 71 -1.12 1.61 -4.71
N CYS A 72 -0.64 1.04 -3.60
CA CYS A 72 -0.88 -0.36 -3.27
C CYS A 72 -2.37 -0.68 -3.10
N LEU A 73 -3.14 0.23 -2.49
CA LEU A 73 -4.59 0.07 -2.33
C LEU A 73 -5.32 0.08 -3.68
N ASP A 74 -4.90 0.94 -4.61
CA ASP A 74 -5.41 0.96 -5.97
C ASP A 74 -5.13 -0.35 -6.70
N VAL A 75 -3.91 -0.90 -6.57
CA VAL A 75 -3.59 -2.21 -7.14
C VAL A 75 -4.49 -3.31 -6.55
N LEU A 76 -4.74 -3.29 -5.24
CA LEU A 76 -5.62 -4.26 -4.59
C LEU A 76 -7.07 -4.14 -5.07
N ASP A 77 -7.60 -2.92 -5.19
CA ASP A 77 -8.95 -2.69 -5.71
C ASP A 77 -9.08 -3.11 -7.19
N GLU A 78 -8.07 -2.85 -8.02
CA GLU A 78 -8.01 -3.30 -9.41
C GLU A 78 -8.02 -4.84 -9.50
N VAL A 79 -7.15 -5.51 -8.74
CA VAL A 79 -7.06 -6.98 -8.75
C VAL A 79 -8.34 -7.60 -8.18
N GLU A 80 -8.91 -7.05 -7.10
CA GLU A 80 -10.19 -7.51 -6.57
C GLU A 80 -11.31 -7.42 -7.62
N GLY A 81 -11.32 -6.35 -8.42
CA GLY A 81 -12.29 -6.16 -9.50
C GLY A 81 -12.24 -7.24 -10.60
N THR A 82 -11.14 -7.98 -10.72
CA THR A 82 -11.02 -9.11 -11.66
C THR A 82 -11.61 -10.42 -11.12
N ILE A 83 -11.94 -10.48 -9.83
CA ILE A 83 -12.42 -11.71 -9.18
C ILE A 83 -13.92 -11.86 -9.41
N SER A 84 -14.33 -12.93 -10.08
CA SER A 84 -15.75 -13.25 -10.26
C SER A 84 -16.43 -13.66 -8.94
N GLY A 85 -17.60 -13.09 -8.64
CA GLY A 85 -18.37 -13.40 -7.43
C GLY A 85 -17.76 -12.81 -6.15
N LYS A 86 -18.06 -13.41 -4.99
CA LYS A 86 -17.61 -12.87 -3.69
C LYS A 86 -16.09 -12.99 -3.53
N ALA A 87 -15.42 -11.85 -3.40
CA ALA A 87 -14.00 -11.79 -3.07
C ALA A 87 -13.73 -12.26 -1.63
N THR A 88 -12.64 -13.00 -1.43
CA THR A 88 -12.10 -13.38 -0.13
C THR A 88 -10.61 -13.09 -0.12
N LEU A 89 -10.00 -12.97 1.07
CA LEU A 89 -8.55 -12.72 1.17
C LEU A 89 -7.73 -13.76 0.40
N SER A 90 -8.06 -15.04 0.54
CA SER A 90 -7.39 -16.13 -0.17
C SER A 90 -7.53 -15.99 -1.70
N ARG A 91 -8.72 -15.63 -2.20
CA ARG A 91 -8.93 -15.42 -3.64
C ARG A 91 -8.14 -14.22 -4.16
N LEU A 92 -8.08 -13.12 -3.39
CA LEU A 92 -7.28 -11.95 -3.74
C LEU A 92 -5.78 -12.28 -3.77
N GLN A 93 -5.29 -12.99 -2.75
CA GLN A 93 -3.90 -13.45 -2.72
C GLN A 93 -3.56 -14.38 -3.89
N ASN A 94 -4.48 -15.28 -4.26
CA ASN A 94 -4.29 -16.14 -5.42
C ASN A 94 -4.30 -15.34 -6.73
N ALA A 95 -5.18 -14.34 -6.88
CA ALA A 95 -5.20 -13.46 -8.05
C ALA A 95 -3.90 -12.66 -8.17
N LEU A 96 -3.39 -12.10 -7.07
CA LEU A 96 -2.08 -11.43 -7.04
C LEU A 96 -0.96 -12.38 -7.48
N LYS A 97 -0.94 -13.62 -6.98
CA LYS A 97 0.08 -14.61 -7.38
C LYS A 97 0.01 -14.95 -8.87
N LEU A 98 -1.19 -15.10 -9.43
CA LEU A 98 -1.38 -15.43 -10.85
C LEU A 98 -0.98 -14.28 -11.79
N GLN A 99 -1.16 -13.03 -11.35
CA GLN A 99 -0.84 -11.84 -12.14
C GLN A 99 0.61 -11.36 -11.96
N LEU A 100 1.36 -11.96 -11.04
CA LEU A 100 2.75 -11.59 -10.77
C LEU A 100 3.64 -12.01 -11.94
N ALA A 101 4.23 -11.02 -12.60
CA ALA A 101 5.35 -11.19 -13.52
C ALA A 101 6.40 -10.12 -13.18
N GLU A 102 7.68 -10.50 -13.09
CA GLU A 102 8.79 -9.60 -12.77
C GLU A 102 9.10 -8.65 -13.94
N GLN A 103 8.20 -7.70 -14.15
CA GLN A 103 8.27 -6.69 -15.20
C GLN A 103 8.03 -5.33 -14.57
N TYR A 104 8.81 -4.33 -14.96
CA TYR A 104 8.74 -3.00 -14.34
C TYR A 104 7.37 -2.36 -14.50
N GLU A 105 6.64 -2.59 -15.59
CA GLU A 105 5.28 -2.09 -15.80
C GLU A 105 4.19 -2.87 -15.04
N ASN A 106 4.51 -4.05 -14.49
CA ASN A 106 3.54 -4.88 -13.80
C ASN A 106 3.24 -4.32 -12.41
N LYS A 107 2.01 -3.83 -12.22
CA LYS A 107 1.58 -3.24 -10.95
C LYS A 107 1.60 -4.21 -9.76
N VAL A 108 1.40 -5.50 -10.00
CA VAL A 108 1.44 -6.52 -8.95
C VAL A 108 2.88 -6.77 -8.50
N PHE A 109 3.84 -6.73 -9.43
CA PHE A 109 5.26 -6.74 -9.08
C PHE A 109 5.65 -5.50 -8.28
N GLN A 110 5.21 -4.32 -8.70
CA GLN A 110 5.43 -3.07 -7.95
C GLN A 110 4.77 -3.10 -6.56
N TYR A 111 3.56 -3.66 -6.44
CA TYR A 111 2.92 -3.90 -5.14
C TYR A 111 3.79 -4.81 -4.26
N GLN A 112 4.28 -5.94 -4.78
CA GLN A 112 5.18 -6.83 -4.02
C GLN A 112 6.47 -6.12 -3.61
N TRP A 113 7.00 -5.25 -4.48
CA TRP A 113 8.15 -4.41 -4.19
C TRP A 113 7.84 -3.48 -3.01
N ALA A 114 6.76 -2.69 -3.10
CA ALA A 114 6.32 -1.75 -2.07
C ALA A 114 6.10 -2.41 -0.69
N MET A 115 5.66 -3.68 -0.68
CA MET A 115 5.45 -4.46 0.55
C MET A 115 6.75 -4.81 1.31
N ARG A 116 7.93 -4.47 0.78
CA ARG A 116 9.21 -4.53 1.52
C ARG A 116 9.35 -3.41 2.54
N HIS A 117 8.68 -2.26 2.36
CA HIS A 117 8.72 -1.17 3.33
C HIS A 117 7.86 -1.52 4.55
N PRO A 118 8.37 -1.41 5.80
CA PRO A 118 7.67 -1.88 6.99
C PRO A 118 6.32 -1.17 7.21
N ILE A 119 6.28 0.16 7.07
CA ILE A 119 5.03 0.94 7.22
C ILE A 119 4.01 0.62 6.14
N VAL A 120 4.43 0.52 4.87
CA VAL A 120 3.54 0.12 3.77
C VAL A 120 2.96 -1.27 4.04
N LYS A 121 3.82 -2.24 4.39
CA LYS A 121 3.41 -3.60 4.71
C LYS A 121 2.39 -3.64 5.84
N GLU A 122 2.63 -2.89 6.92
CA GLU A 122 1.72 -2.83 8.06
C GLU A 122 0.37 -2.22 7.66
N ALA A 123 0.38 -1.08 6.97
CA ALA A 123 -0.83 -0.39 6.52
C ALA A 123 -1.71 -1.31 5.67
N ILE A 124 -1.11 -1.96 4.67
CA ILE A 124 -1.80 -2.89 3.78
C ILE A 124 -2.32 -4.11 4.54
N THR A 125 -1.55 -4.65 5.49
CA THR A 125 -1.98 -5.79 6.30
C THR A 125 -3.20 -5.45 7.15
N ARG A 126 -3.21 -4.28 7.82
CA ARG A 126 -4.37 -3.81 8.58
C ARG A 126 -5.59 -3.59 7.69
N ALA A 127 -5.39 -2.90 6.56
CA ALA A 127 -6.45 -2.62 5.58
C ALA A 127 -7.11 -3.91 5.06
N LEU A 128 -6.31 -4.91 4.68
CA LEU A 128 -6.81 -6.22 4.22
C LEU A 128 -7.51 -7.00 5.34
N SER A 129 -6.98 -6.97 6.57
CA SER A 129 -7.56 -7.69 7.71
C SER A 129 -8.93 -7.12 8.10
N ASN A 130 -9.09 -5.80 8.03
CA ASN A 130 -10.35 -5.12 8.29
C ASN A 130 -11.37 -5.34 7.16
N ARG A 131 -10.92 -5.46 5.90
CA ARG A 131 -11.79 -5.72 4.74
C ARG A 131 -12.23 -7.18 4.64
N PHE A 132 -11.35 -8.11 4.98
CA PHE A 132 -11.58 -9.55 4.89
C PHE A 132 -11.40 -10.23 6.26
N PRO A 133 -12.32 -10.00 7.22
CA PRO A 133 -12.21 -10.59 8.54
C PRO A 133 -12.25 -12.11 8.44
N HIS A 134 -11.42 -12.78 9.24
CA HIS A 134 -11.52 -14.23 9.40
C HIS A 134 -12.91 -14.53 9.98
N ARG A 135 -13.67 -15.38 9.31
CA ARG A 135 -14.88 -15.95 9.91
C ARG A 135 -14.40 -16.92 10.98
N SER A 136 -14.35 -16.45 12.22
CA SER A 136 -14.37 -17.31 13.41
C SER A 136 -15.67 -18.12 13.44
#